data_AF-A0A537RKZ7-F1
#
_entry.id   AF-A0A537RKZ7-F1
#
_cell.length_a   1.000
_cell.length_b   1.000
_cell.length_c   1.000
_cell.angle_alpha   90.00
_cell.angle_beta   90.00
_cell.angle_gamma   90.00
#
_symmetry.space_group_name_H-M   'P 1'
#
loop_
_entity.id
_entity.type
_entity.pdbx_description
1 polymer ?
#
loop_
_entity_poly.entity_id
_entity_poly.type
_entity_poly.pdbx_seq_one_letter_code
_entity_poly.pdbx_strand_id
1 'polypeptide(L)'
;MSVLRALRRRAHFVLGPVVGIALTGYFAYHLVEGERGFKAWLRLNREIRTATANLEAVRNQRTALDLRVSNLRPEHIDPDLLDERIRATLNLVSPDDIVIMQPTAAR
;
A
#
# COMPACT_ATOMS: atom_id res chain seq x y z
N MET A 1 -7.03 -43.75 60.06
CA MET A 1 -7.00 -44.31 58.67
C MET A 1 -8.31 -44.11 57.88
N SER A 2 -9.27 -43.28 58.33
CA SER A 2 -10.52 -42.97 57.60
C SER A 2 -10.44 -41.70 56.75
N VAL A 3 -9.66 -40.71 57.19
CA VAL A 3 -9.49 -39.40 56.54
C VAL A 3 -8.85 -39.52 55.15
N LEU A 4 -7.79 -40.33 55.01
CA LEU A 4 -7.14 -40.60 53.72
C LEU A 4 -8.09 -41.24 52.69
N ARG A 5 -9.02 -42.09 53.14
CA ARG A 5 -9.98 -42.75 52.24
C ARG A 5 -11.10 -41.81 51.80
N ALA A 6 -11.52 -40.88 52.66
CA ALA A 6 -12.49 -39.84 52.32
C ALA A 6 -11.89 -38.79 51.37
N LEU A 7 -10.62 -38.41 51.59
CA LEU A 7 -9.88 -37.50 50.72
C LEU A 7 -9.68 -38.13 49.33
N ARG A 8 -9.29 -39.41 49.25
CA ARG A 8 -9.16 -40.13 47.97
C ARG A 8 -10.46 -40.20 47.17
N ARG A 9 -11.61 -40.34 47.86
CA ARG A 9 -12.93 -40.41 47.23
C ARG A 9 -13.40 -39.04 46.70
N ARG A 10 -13.01 -37.92 47.32
CA ARG A 10 -13.30 -36.56 46.83
C ARG A 10 -12.25 -36.04 45.84
N ALA A 11 -11.02 -36.54 45.91
CA ALA A 11 -9.92 -36.12 45.03
C ALA A 11 -10.25 -36.33 43.56
N HIS A 12 -10.89 -37.45 43.18
CA HIS A 12 -11.23 -37.71 41.78
C HIS A 12 -12.25 -36.71 41.20
N PHE A 13 -13.12 -36.12 42.03
CA PHE A 13 -14.08 -35.10 41.60
C PHE A 13 -13.45 -33.71 41.47
N VAL A 14 -12.37 -33.42 42.19
CA VAL A 14 -11.71 -32.11 42.20
C VAL A 14 -10.54 -32.06 41.21
N LEU A 15 -9.87 -33.19 40.96
CA LEU A 15 -8.72 -33.27 40.07
C LEU A 15 -9.05 -32.78 38.65
N GLY A 16 -10.16 -33.25 38.09
CA GLY A 16 -10.60 -32.89 36.73
C GLY A 16 -10.78 -31.38 36.55
N PRO A 17 -11.63 -30.72 37.36
CA PRO A 17 -11.80 -29.27 37.32
C PRO A 17 -10.50 -28.48 37.51
N VAL A 18 -9.65 -28.89 38.46
CA VAL A 18 -8.37 -28.21 38.73
C VAL A 18 -7.43 -28.30 37.51
N VAL A 19 -7.30 -29.49 36.91
CA VAL A 19 -6.50 -29.67 35.69
C VAL A 19 -7.10 -28.87 34.53
N GLY A 20 -8.42 -28.85 34.39
CA GLY A 20 -9.11 -28.06 33.37
C GLY A 20 -8.83 -26.56 33.49
N ILE A 21 -8.90 -26.01 34.70
CA ILE A 21 -8.58 -24.60 34.97
C ILE A 21 -7.09 -24.33 34.68
N ALA A 22 -6.20 -25.20 35.12
CA ALA A 22 -4.76 -25.05 34.90
C ALA A 22 -4.41 -25.05 33.39
N LEU A 23 -4.96 -25.99 32.63
CA LEU A 23 -4.80 -26.04 31.18
C LEU A 23 -5.38 -24.79 30.50
N THR A 24 -6.56 -24.35 30.92
CA THR A 24 -7.21 -23.15 30.38
C THR A 24 -6.34 -21.90 30.63
N GLY A 25 -5.80 -21.73 31.83
CA GLY A 25 -4.88 -20.65 32.16
C GLY A 25 -3.60 -20.71 31.33
N TYR A 26 -3.02 -21.89 31.16
CA TYR A 26 -1.83 -22.10 30.33
C TYR A 26 -2.07 -21.70 28.86
N PHE A 27 -3.17 -22.16 28.27
CA PHE A 27 -3.54 -21.81 26.90
C PHE A 27 -3.91 -20.33 26.76
N ALA A 28 -4.63 -19.75 27.72
CA ALA A 28 -4.99 -18.34 27.71
C ALA A 28 -3.73 -17.44 27.76
N TYR A 29 -2.74 -17.80 28.58
CA TYR A 29 -1.45 -17.11 28.63
C TYR A 29 -0.72 -17.19 27.28
N HIS A 30 -0.59 -18.40 26.72
CA HIS A 30 0.08 -18.59 25.43
C HIS A 30 -0.67 -17.98 24.24
N LEU A 31 -1.98 -17.81 24.34
CA LEU A 31 -2.77 -17.10 23.33
C LEU A 31 -2.40 -15.61 23.25
N VAL A 32 -2.00 -15.02 24.37
CA VAL A 32 -1.62 -13.60 24.45
C VAL A 32 -0.13 -13.40 24.20
N GLU A 33 0.72 -14.22 24.81
CA GLU A 33 2.18 -14.07 24.80
C GLU A 33 2.88 -14.89 23.70
N GLY A 34 2.19 -15.84 23.07
CA GLY A 34 2.79 -16.72 22.07
C GLY A 34 3.21 -15.99 20.79
N GLU A 35 4.15 -16.59 20.06
CA GLU A 35 4.66 -16.05 18.78
C GLU A 35 3.58 -15.84 17.72
N ARG A 36 2.50 -16.62 17.78
CA ARG A 36 1.29 -16.48 16.94
C ARG A 36 0.07 -15.98 17.72
N GLY A 37 0.31 -15.42 18.90
CA GLY A 37 -0.72 -14.90 19.77
C GLY A 37 -1.33 -13.59 19.26
N PHE A 38 -2.29 -13.10 20.02
CA PHE A 38 -3.05 -11.89 19.69
C PHE A 38 -2.16 -10.66 19.45
N LYS A 39 -1.12 -10.47 20.26
CA LYS A 39 -0.15 -9.35 20.12
C LYS A 39 0.60 -9.43 18.78
N ALA A 40 1.05 -10.63 18.40
CA ALA A 40 1.77 -10.84 17.14
C ALA A 40 0.87 -10.59 15.93
N TRP A 41 -0.38 -11.06 15.97
CA TRP A 41 -1.38 -10.77 14.95
C TRP A 41 -1.63 -9.26 14.80
N LEU A 42 -1.77 -8.53 15.92
CA LEU A 42 -1.96 -7.09 15.89
C LEU A 42 -0.74 -6.35 15.29
N ARG A 43 0.48 -6.75 15.66
CA ARG A 43 1.72 -6.19 15.10
C ARG A 43 1.80 -6.43 13.60
N LEU A 44 1.56 -7.67 13.15
CA LEU A 44 1.62 -8.04 11.75
C LEU A 44 0.58 -7.26 10.92
N ASN A 45 -0.65 -7.12 11.43
CA ASN A 45 -1.67 -6.31 10.76
C ASN A 45 -1.28 -4.83 10.65
N ARG A 46 -0.61 -4.26 11.65
CA ARG A 46 -0.09 -2.89 11.56
C ARG A 46 0.99 -2.79 10.49
N GLU A 47 1.91 -3.74 10.46
CA GLU A 47 3.00 -3.77 9.47
C GLU A 47 2.46 -3.92 8.04
N ILE A 48 1.48 -4.80 7.83
CA ILE A 48 0.78 -4.92 6.54
C ILE A 48 0.16 -3.59 6.13
N ARG A 49 -0.59 -2.93 7.04
CA ARG A 49 -1.22 -1.63 6.75
C ARG A 49 -0.20 -0.56 6.36
N THR A 50 0.92 -0.47 7.08
CA THR A 50 1.99 0.47 6.77
C THR A 50 2.64 0.15 5.43
N ALA A 51 2.95 -1.11 5.16
CA ALA A 51 3.53 -1.55 3.90
C ALA A 51 2.60 -1.28 2.71
N THR A 52 1.30 -1.54 2.85
CA THR A 52 0.31 -1.24 1.81
C THR A 52 0.19 0.25 1.52
N ALA A 53 0.21 1.09 2.56
CA ALA A 53 0.16 2.54 2.39
C ALA A 53 1.41 3.09 1.68
N ASN A 54 2.60 2.58 2.04
CA ASN A 54 3.85 2.94 1.38
C ASN A 54 3.86 2.51 -0.09
N LEU A 55 3.37 1.30 -0.37
CA LEU A 55 3.25 0.77 -1.72
C LEU A 55 2.32 1.62 -2.59
N GLU A 56 1.18 2.05 -2.04
CA GLU A 56 0.24 2.95 -2.73
C GLU A 56 0.88 4.32 -3.00
N ALA A 57 1.57 4.90 -2.02
CA ALA A 57 2.26 6.18 -2.20
C ALA A 57 3.31 6.12 -3.32
N VAL A 58 4.16 5.09 -3.31
CA VAL A 58 5.21 4.91 -4.34
C VAL A 58 4.60 4.61 -5.71
N ARG A 59 3.50 3.83 -5.78
CA ARG A 59 2.78 3.61 -7.03
C ARG A 59 2.24 4.91 -7.62
N ASN A 60 1.66 5.76 -6.78
CA ASN A 60 1.14 7.06 -7.24
C ASN A 60 2.27 7.97 -7.75
N GLN A 61 3.42 7.98 -7.07
CA GLN A 61 4.61 8.70 -7.55
C GLN A 61 5.11 8.16 -8.89
N ARG A 62 5.15 6.84 -9.04
CA ARG A 62 5.53 6.19 -10.29
C ARG A 62 4.57 6.58 -11.42
N THR A 63 3.26 6.49 -11.22
CA THR A 63 2.28 6.87 -12.24
C THR A 63 2.41 8.34 -12.64
N ALA A 64 2.64 9.23 -11.68
CA ALA A 64 2.87 10.66 -11.97
C ALA A 64 4.16 10.89 -12.77
N LEU A 65 5.22 10.14 -12.47
CA LEU A 65 6.47 10.19 -13.23
C LEU A 65 6.31 9.59 -14.62
N ASP A 66 5.61 8.47 -14.76
CA ASP A 66 5.34 7.82 -16.05
C ASP A 66 4.57 8.77 -16.99
N LEU A 67 3.58 9.52 -16.47
CA LEU A 67 2.88 10.58 -17.22
C LEU A 67 3.79 11.75 -17.62
N ARG A 68 4.73 12.14 -16.75
CA ARG A 68 5.70 13.20 -17.09
C ARG A 68 6.68 12.72 -18.15
N VAL A 69 7.16 11.49 -18.04
CA VAL A 69 8.07 10.88 -19.01
C VAL A 69 7.38 10.67 -20.35
N SER A 70 6.11 10.24 -20.38
CA SER A 70 5.38 10.12 -21.65
C SER A 70 5.28 11.44 -22.39
N ASN A 71 5.09 12.55 -21.66
CA ASN A 71 5.05 13.90 -22.25
C ASN A 71 6.42 14.40 -22.72
N LEU A 72 7.52 13.73 -22.33
CA LEU A 72 8.89 14.10 -22.68
C LEU A 72 9.52 13.14 -23.70
N ARG A 73 8.83 12.07 -24.10
CA ARG A 73 9.37 11.07 -25.03
C ARG A 73 9.29 11.59 -26.48
N PRO A 74 10.43 11.69 -27.19
CA PRO A 74 10.46 12.12 -28.60
C PRO A 74 9.88 11.08 -29.57
N GLU A 75 9.61 9.85 -29.11
CA GLU A 75 8.94 8.81 -29.92
C GLU A 75 7.44 9.07 -30.09
N HIS A 76 6.85 9.90 -29.23
CA HIS A 76 5.50 10.46 -29.36
C HIS A 76 5.61 11.99 -29.29
N ILE A 77 6.24 12.58 -30.30
CA ILE A 77 6.19 14.03 -30.50
C ILE A 77 4.74 14.42 -30.73
N ASP A 78 4.24 15.35 -29.91
CA ASP A 78 2.94 15.98 -30.11
C ASP A 78 2.94 16.66 -31.49
N PRO A 79 2.03 16.28 -32.42
CA PRO A 79 1.95 16.86 -33.75
C PRO A 79 1.83 18.38 -33.73
N ASP A 80 1.14 18.94 -32.72
CA ASP A 80 0.94 20.39 -32.60
C ASP A 80 2.26 21.08 -32.22
N LEU A 81 3.02 20.46 -31.31
CA LEU A 81 4.32 20.98 -30.88
C LEU A 81 5.39 20.84 -31.98
N LEU A 82 5.25 19.84 -32.86
CA LEU A 82 6.05 19.71 -34.08
C LEU A 82 5.71 20.81 -35.09
N ASP A 83 4.42 21.08 -35.33
CA ASP A 83 3.97 22.12 -36.25
C ASP A 83 4.42 23.51 -35.78
N GLU A 84 4.31 23.80 -34.48
CA GLU A 84 4.86 25.02 -33.89
C GLU A 84 6.37 25.16 -34.13
N ARG A 85 7.14 24.09 -33.91
CA ARG A 85 8.60 24.12 -34.12
C ARG A 85 8.97 24.27 -35.59
N ILE A 86 8.22 23.65 -36.50
CA ILE A 86 8.40 23.79 -37.95
C ILE A 86 8.11 25.22 -38.39
N ARG A 87 6.99 25.83 -37.98
CA ARG A 87 6.69 27.24 -38.25
C ARG A 87 7.77 28.17 -37.69
N ALA A 88 8.19 27.96 -36.44
CA ALA A 88 9.16 28.81 -35.77
C ALA A 88 10.57 28.74 -36.39
N THR A 89 10.98 27.57 -36.91
CA THR A 89 12.35 27.35 -37.38
C THR A 89 12.49 27.46 -38.89
N LEU A 90 11.51 26.92 -39.63
CA LEU A 90 11.55 26.81 -41.09
C LEU A 90 10.64 27.85 -41.77
N ASN A 91 9.83 28.59 -41.00
CA ASN A 91 8.83 29.53 -41.51
C ASN A 91 7.91 28.88 -42.57
N LEU A 92 7.67 27.57 -42.42
CA LEU A 92 6.87 26.76 -43.32
C LEU A 92 5.40 26.83 -42.88
N VAL A 93 4.50 27.06 -43.84
CA VAL A 93 3.06 27.22 -43.61
C VAL A 93 2.32 26.17 -44.46
N SER A 94 1.22 25.64 -43.94
CA SER A 94 0.41 24.65 -44.65
C SER A 94 -0.24 25.28 -45.90
N PRO A 95 -0.52 24.53 -46.98
CA PRO A 95 -1.15 25.08 -48.19
C PRO A 95 -2.49 25.79 -47.94
N ASP A 96 -3.19 25.42 -46.87
CA ASP A 96 -4.49 25.97 -46.48
C ASP A 96 -4.41 27.10 -45.44
N ASP A 97 -3.19 27.51 -45.03
CA ASP A 97 -3.00 28.54 -44.00
C ASP A 97 -3.11 29.96 -44.55
N ILE A 98 -3.77 30.85 -43.80
CA ILE A 98 -3.91 32.27 -44.14
C ILE A 98 -2.74 33.07 -43.54
N VAL A 99 -1.88 33.62 -44.39
CA VAL A 99 -0.78 34.50 -43.97
C VAL A 99 -1.27 35.95 -43.89
N ILE A 100 -1.32 36.51 -42.68
CA ILE A 100 -1.60 37.93 -42.46
C ILE A 100 -0.28 38.68 -42.35
N MET A 101 0.08 39.41 -43.40
CA MET A 101 1.20 40.36 -43.33
C MET A 101 0.77 41.57 -42.52
N GLN A 102 1.40 41.78 -41.36
CA GLN A 102 1.15 43.00 -40.60
C GLN A 102 1.69 44.19 -41.40
N PRO A 103 0.90 45.29 -41.52
CA PRO A 103 1.40 46.49 -42.15
C PRO A 103 2.60 46.98 -41.34
N THR A 104 3.77 47.04 -41.97
CA THR A 104 4.91 47.73 -41.40
C THR A 104 4.45 49.14 -41.10
N ALA A 105 4.30 49.48 -39.81
CA ALA A 105 4.11 50.86 -39.41
C ALA A 105 5.34 51.61 -39.91
N ALA A 106 5.18 52.32 -41.03
CA ALA A 106 6.11 53.37 -41.41
C ALA A 106 6.12 54.34 -40.23
N ARG A 107 7.31 54.43 -39.62
CA ARG A 107 7.60 55.19 -38.40
C ARG A 107 6.86 56.53 -38.32
#